data_AF-A0A3P7LRZ6-F1
#
_entry.id   AF-A0A3P7LRZ6-F1
#
_cell.length_a   1.000
_cell.length_b   1.000
_cell.length_c   1.000
_cell.angle_alpha   90.00
_cell.angle_beta   90.00
_cell.angle_gamma   90.00
#
_symmetry.space_group_name_H-M   'P 1'
#
loop_
_entity.id
_entity.type
_entity.pdbx_description
1 polymer ?
#
loop_
_entity_poly.entity_id
_entity_poly.type
_entity_poly.pdbx_seq_one_letter_code
_entity_poly.pdbx_strand_id
1 'polypeptide(L)'
;MGDEKIGIKKIIPQERLDKVEIVAEKYLEVGKETTLKLGYSGPISTILLGLYRTTYTEDGTEKVAAVTHMEPIEARYMVPCFDEPEFKASWKIEVVHPKGTTAISNGIEEEEYVFSKNANNC
;
A
#
# COMPACT_ATOMS: atom_id res chain seq x y z
N MET A 1 0.79 -2.24 29.21
CA MET A 1 1.39 -3.49 28.68
C MET A 1 2.13 -3.09 27.42
N GLY A 2 3.47 -3.12 27.44
CA GLY A 2 4.24 -2.69 26.28
C GLY A 2 4.22 -3.75 25.20
N ASP A 3 3.92 -3.37 23.96
CA ASP A 3 3.99 -4.27 22.83
C ASP A 3 5.42 -4.82 22.70
N GLU A 4 5.57 -6.14 22.83
CA GLU A 4 6.87 -6.78 22.62
C GLU A 4 7.23 -6.66 21.14
N LYS A 5 8.34 -5.97 20.85
CA LYS A 5 8.87 -5.92 19.49
C LYS A 5 9.62 -7.21 19.21
N ILE A 6 9.09 -7.98 18.25
CA ILE A 6 9.75 -9.18 17.71
C ILE A 6 10.49 -8.78 16.43
N GLY A 7 11.79 -9.09 16.35
CA GLY A 7 12.58 -8.83 15.15
C GLY A 7 12.24 -9.77 14.00
N ILE A 8 12.59 -9.35 12.78
CA ILE A 8 12.50 -10.18 11.58
C ILE A 8 13.87 -10.77 11.29
N LYS A 9 13.97 -12.10 11.34
CA LYS A 9 15.18 -12.86 11.08
C LYS A 9 15.52 -12.92 9.59
N LYS A 10 14.50 -13.15 8.75
CA LYS A 10 14.68 -13.27 7.29
C LYS A 10 13.40 -12.91 6.54
N ILE A 11 13.58 -12.38 5.35
CA ILE A 11 12.52 -12.21 4.34
C ILE A 11 12.92 -13.06 3.14
N ILE A 12 12.03 -13.95 2.69
CA ILE A 12 12.28 -14.89 1.60
C ILE A 12 11.23 -14.66 0.52
N PRO A 13 11.58 -14.02 -0.60
CA PRO A 13 10.69 -13.92 -1.76
C PRO A 13 10.48 -15.29 -2.42
N GLN A 14 9.24 -15.56 -2.82
CA GLN A 14 8.82 -16.74 -3.57
C GLN A 14 8.25 -16.29 -4.91
N GLU A 15 9.14 -15.92 -5.84
CA GLU A 15 8.78 -15.26 -7.11
C GLU A 15 7.72 -16.01 -7.91
N ARG A 16 7.84 -17.33 -8.03
CA ARG A 16 6.87 -18.16 -8.78
C ARG A 16 5.45 -18.10 -8.21
N LEU A 17 5.30 -17.72 -6.94
CA LEU A 17 4.02 -17.71 -6.23
C LEU A 17 3.50 -16.29 -5.97
N ASP A 18 4.26 -15.26 -6.33
CA ASP A 18 4.01 -13.87 -5.91
C ASP A 18 3.77 -13.76 -4.39
N LYS A 19 4.63 -14.46 -3.62
CA LYS A 19 4.55 -14.52 -2.15
C LYS A 19 5.86 -14.08 -1.51
N VAL A 20 5.76 -13.66 -0.26
CA VAL A 20 6.91 -13.40 0.60
C VAL A 20 6.73 -14.12 1.93
N GLU A 21 7.75 -14.85 2.36
CA GLU A 21 7.79 -15.45 3.68
C GLU A 21 8.60 -14.55 4.61
N ILE A 22 8.03 -14.25 5.78
CA ILE A 22 8.66 -13.43 6.80
C ILE A 22 8.92 -14.32 8.01
N VAL A 23 10.19 -14.55 8.31
CA VAL A 23 10.64 -15.39 9.42
C VAL A 23 10.93 -14.49 10.61
N ALA A 24 10.12 -14.58 11.66
CA ALA A 24 10.35 -13.87 12.92
C ALA A 24 11.54 -14.47 13.71
N GLU A 25 12.18 -13.66 14.56
CA GLU A 25 13.26 -14.11 15.44
C GLU A 25 12.77 -15.04 16.57
N LYS A 26 11.50 -14.92 16.94
CA LYS A 26 10.83 -15.72 17.96
C LYS A 26 9.53 -16.29 17.42
N TYR A 27 9.07 -17.37 18.02
CA TYR A 27 7.72 -17.88 17.76
C TYR A 27 6.67 -16.85 18.19
N LEU A 28 5.65 -16.68 17.36
CA LEU A 28 4.47 -15.89 17.71
C LEU A 28 3.57 -16.72 18.62
N GLU A 29 3.01 -16.09 19.65
CA GLU A 29 2.09 -16.74 20.58
C GLU A 29 0.72 -16.93 19.91
N VAL A 30 0.17 -18.15 20.00
CA VAL A 30 -1.15 -18.45 19.44
C VAL A 30 -2.22 -17.63 20.16
N GLY A 31 -3.11 -16.98 19.40
CA GLY A 31 -4.20 -16.17 19.91
C GLY A 31 -3.81 -14.75 20.36
N LYS A 32 -2.53 -14.39 20.26
CA LYS A 32 -2.06 -13.03 20.54
C LYS A 32 -2.10 -12.16 19.29
N GLU A 33 -2.82 -11.05 19.37
CA GLU A 33 -2.80 -10.05 18.31
C GLU A 33 -1.38 -9.49 18.13
N THR A 34 -0.92 -9.45 16.89
CA THR A 34 0.43 -9.00 16.53
C THR A 34 0.34 -8.10 15.31
N THR A 35 1.03 -6.95 15.34
CA THR A 35 1.09 -6.03 14.20
C THR A 35 2.37 -6.23 13.42
N LEU A 36 2.23 -6.53 12.12
CA LEU A 36 3.33 -6.53 11.17
C LEU A 36 3.43 -5.15 10.51
N LYS A 37 4.59 -4.48 10.63
CA LYS A 37 4.88 -3.20 9.98
C LYS A 37 5.88 -3.42 8.85
N LEU A 38 5.49 -3.03 7.63
CA LEU A 38 6.32 -3.19 6.43
C LEU A 38 6.50 -1.84 5.74
N GLY A 39 7.75 -1.48 5.47
CA GLY A 39 8.08 -0.43 4.50
C GLY A 39 8.28 -1.08 3.15
N TYR A 40 7.63 -0.55 2.11
CA TYR A 40 7.76 -1.05 0.75
C TYR A 40 7.65 0.09 -0.27
N SER A 41 8.16 -0.15 -1.47
CA SER A 41 8.06 0.76 -2.61
C SER A 41 8.03 -0.06 -3.89
N GLY A 42 7.35 0.44 -4.91
CA GLY A 42 7.29 -0.18 -6.23
C GLY A 42 6.99 0.86 -7.31
N PRO A 43 7.22 0.53 -8.58
CA PRO A 43 6.83 1.40 -9.68
C PRO A 43 5.30 1.46 -9.79
N ILE A 44 4.77 2.63 -10.19
CA ILE A 44 3.37 2.71 -10.65
C ILE A 44 3.31 2.07 -12.04
N SER A 45 2.39 1.13 -12.21
CA SER A 45 2.23 0.38 -13.45
C SER A 45 1.85 1.28 -14.63
N THR A 46 2.30 0.94 -15.84
CA THR A 46 1.88 1.58 -17.10
C THR A 46 0.84 0.75 -17.85
N ILE A 47 0.41 -0.38 -17.28
CA ILE A 47 -0.67 -1.23 -17.76
C ILE A 47 -1.80 -1.24 -16.73
N LEU A 48 -3.01 -1.61 -17.11
CA LEU A 48 -4.22 -1.61 -16.27
C LEU A 48 -4.18 -2.71 -15.18
N LEU A 49 -3.20 -2.65 -14.28
CA LEU A 49 -2.97 -3.65 -13.24
C LEU A 49 -2.53 -2.99 -11.94
N GLY A 50 -3.12 -3.43 -10.83
CA GLY A 50 -2.81 -2.92 -9.49
C GLY A 50 -3.01 -1.41 -9.43
N LEU A 51 -2.02 -0.68 -8.91
CA LEU A 51 -1.93 0.76 -9.04
C LEU A 51 -1.24 1.13 -10.37
N TYR A 52 -1.96 1.82 -11.25
CA TYR A 52 -1.46 2.21 -12.56
C TYR A 52 -1.72 3.66 -12.92
N ARG A 53 -0.90 4.19 -13.82
CA ARG A 53 -1.02 5.53 -14.37
C ARG A 53 -1.91 5.51 -15.61
N THR A 54 -2.83 6.47 -15.69
CA THR A 54 -3.64 6.74 -16.89
C THR A 54 -3.63 8.23 -17.25
N THR A 55 -4.07 8.57 -18.46
CA THR A 55 -4.28 9.95 -18.90
C THR A 55 -5.74 10.20 -19.27
N TYR A 56 -6.18 11.44 -19.06
CA TYR A 56 -7.52 11.89 -19.45
C TYR A 56 -7.44 13.34 -19.93
N THR A 57 -8.43 13.78 -20.70
CA THR A 57 -8.50 15.17 -21.15
C THR A 57 -9.56 15.93 -20.36
N GLU A 58 -9.18 17.10 -19.85
CA GLU A 58 -10.08 18.03 -19.16
C GLU A 58 -9.78 19.44 -19.67
N ASP A 59 -10.81 20.15 -20.13
CA ASP A 59 -10.69 21.50 -20.74
C ASP A 59 -9.64 21.59 -21.87
N GLY A 60 -9.55 20.53 -22.69
CA GLY A 60 -8.58 20.45 -23.79
C GLY A 60 -7.13 20.23 -23.35
N THR A 61 -6.88 20.02 -22.05
CA THR A 61 -5.57 19.73 -21.48
C THR A 61 -5.48 18.26 -21.08
N GLU A 62 -4.41 17.57 -21.50
CA GLU A 62 -4.12 16.22 -21.03
C GLU A 62 -3.65 16.26 -19.56
N LYS A 63 -4.28 15.47 -18.72
CA LYS A 63 -3.97 15.29 -17.29
C LYS A 63 -3.62 13.85 -17.00
N VAL A 64 -2.89 13.64 -15.90
CA VAL A 64 -2.46 12.32 -15.44
C VAL A 64 -3.21 11.96 -14.17
N ALA A 65 -3.67 10.72 -14.08
CA ALA A 65 -4.24 10.14 -12.86
C ALA A 65 -3.53 8.83 -12.50
N ALA A 66 -3.53 8.50 -11.21
CA ALA A 66 -3.18 7.18 -10.72
C ALA A 66 -4.48 6.50 -10.23
N VAL A 67 -4.74 5.29 -10.72
CA VAL A 67 -6.00 4.56 -10.51
C VAL A 67 -5.66 3.12 -10.13
N THR A 68 -6.53 2.50 -9.34
CA THR A 68 -6.37 1.11 -8.92
C THR A 68 -7.35 0.17 -9.62
N HIS A 69 -6.86 -0.97 -10.07
CA HIS A 69 -7.66 -2.15 -10.44
C HIS A 69 -7.06 -3.35 -9.71
N MET A 70 -7.82 -4.01 -8.84
CA MET A 70 -7.28 -5.03 -7.92
C MET A 70 -7.81 -6.44 -8.18
N GLU A 71 -8.90 -6.58 -8.93
CA GLU A 71 -9.51 -7.89 -9.19
C GLU A 71 -8.72 -8.63 -10.29
N PRO A 72 -8.51 -9.95 -10.18
CA PRO A 72 -8.87 -10.82 -9.05
C PRO A 72 -7.76 -10.95 -7.98
N ILE A 73 -6.51 -10.66 -8.33
CA ILE A 73 -5.32 -10.95 -7.50
C ILE A 73 -4.28 -9.83 -7.57
N GLU A 74 -4.69 -8.62 -7.91
CA GLU A 74 -3.77 -7.54 -8.26
C GLU A 74 -3.48 -6.58 -7.09
N ALA A 75 -4.18 -6.72 -5.96
CA ALA A 75 -3.90 -5.92 -4.76
C ALA A 75 -2.45 -6.08 -4.28
N ARG A 76 -1.89 -7.30 -4.44
CA ARG A 76 -0.49 -7.60 -4.09
C ARG A 76 0.56 -6.77 -4.84
N TYR A 77 0.21 -6.15 -5.98
CA TYR A 77 1.11 -5.26 -6.72
C TYR A 77 1.12 -3.83 -6.17
N MET A 78 0.15 -3.47 -5.33
CA MET A 78 0.11 -2.17 -4.64
C MET A 78 0.49 -2.27 -3.17
N VAL A 79 0.13 -3.36 -2.47
CA VAL A 79 0.36 -3.51 -1.03
C VAL A 79 0.68 -4.96 -0.68
N PRO A 80 1.70 -5.25 0.14
CA PRO A 80 1.90 -6.59 0.69
C PRO A 80 0.73 -6.97 1.61
N CYS A 81 -0.13 -7.89 1.17
CA CYS A 81 -1.31 -8.29 1.91
C CYS A 81 -1.64 -9.79 1.72
N PHE A 82 -2.55 -10.31 2.55
CA PHE A 82 -3.15 -11.62 2.35
C PHE A 82 -4.23 -11.50 1.25
N ASP A 83 -3.78 -11.58 0.00
CA ASP A 83 -4.58 -11.30 -1.20
C ASP A 83 -5.42 -12.52 -1.66
N GLU A 84 -6.27 -13.01 -0.76
CA GLU A 84 -7.32 -13.99 -1.07
C GLU A 84 -8.66 -13.49 -0.49
N PRO A 85 -9.80 -13.63 -1.19
CA PRO A 85 -11.08 -13.01 -0.81
C PRO A 85 -11.60 -13.37 0.60
N GLU A 86 -11.20 -14.54 1.12
CA GLU A 86 -11.56 -15.03 2.45
C GLU A 86 -10.90 -14.22 3.58
N PHE A 87 -9.77 -13.56 3.32
CA PHE A 87 -9.03 -12.75 4.32
C PHE A 87 -9.52 -11.31 4.39
N LYS A 88 -10.80 -11.14 4.76
CA LYS A 88 -11.40 -9.80 4.94
C LYS A 88 -10.72 -9.04 6.08
N ALA A 89 -10.45 -7.76 5.85
CA ALA A 89 -9.89 -6.84 6.85
C ALA A 89 -10.47 -5.43 6.69
N SER A 90 -10.38 -4.63 7.76
CA SER A 90 -10.65 -3.18 7.69
C SER A 90 -9.39 -2.45 7.26
N TRP A 91 -9.53 -1.50 6.35
CA TRP A 91 -8.42 -0.72 5.80
C TRP A 91 -8.55 0.74 6.20
N LYS A 92 -7.54 1.26 6.92
CA LYS A 92 -7.33 2.70 7.08
C LYS A 92 -6.26 3.12 6.06
N ILE A 93 -6.61 4.04 5.17
CA ILE A 93 -5.78 4.43 4.03
C ILE A 93 -5.39 5.90 4.20
N GLU A 94 -4.11 6.20 3.98
CA GLU A 94 -3.58 7.55 3.86
C GLU A 94 -2.95 7.67 2.46
N VAL A 95 -3.26 8.73 1.73
CA VAL A 95 -2.73 8.96 0.39
C VAL A 95 -2.01 10.30 0.36
N VAL A 96 -0.69 10.26 0.14
CA VAL A 96 0.10 11.46 -0.11
C VAL A 96 0.15 11.70 -1.62
N HIS A 97 -0.41 12.82 -2.07
CA HIS A 97 -0.50 13.16 -3.49
C HIS A 97 -0.06 14.61 -3.78
N PRO A 98 0.24 14.97 -5.04
CA PRO A 98 0.60 16.33 -5.40
C PRO A 98 -0.47 17.37 -5.03
N LYS A 99 -0.03 18.59 -4.73
CA LYS A 99 -0.96 19.71 -4.50
C LYS A 99 -1.77 19.99 -5.77
N GLY A 100 -3.07 20.23 -5.61
CA GLY A 100 -3.99 20.51 -6.72
C GLY A 100 -4.55 19.26 -7.40
N THR A 101 -4.23 18.07 -6.91
CA THR A 101 -4.98 16.83 -7.22
C THR A 101 -5.89 16.47 -6.06
N THR A 102 -6.79 15.52 -6.26
CA THR A 102 -7.67 14.97 -5.23
C THR A 102 -7.41 13.47 -5.10
N ALA A 103 -7.36 12.96 -3.87
CA ALA A 103 -7.35 11.53 -3.61
C ALA A 103 -8.76 11.07 -3.21
N ILE A 104 -9.17 9.91 -3.75
CA ILE A 104 -10.48 9.31 -3.46
C ILE A 104 -10.25 7.84 -3.14
N SER A 105 -10.96 7.32 -2.14
CA SER A 105 -10.94 5.92 -1.74
C SER A 105 -12.34 5.44 -1.32
N ASN A 106 -12.45 4.22 -0.81
CA ASN A 106 -13.73 3.60 -0.42
C ASN A 106 -14.36 4.26 0.82
N GLY A 107 -13.53 4.70 1.78
CA GLY A 107 -13.98 5.33 3.03
C GLY A 107 -14.24 6.83 2.88
N ILE A 108 -14.96 7.41 3.85
CA ILE A 108 -15.08 8.86 3.96
C ILE A 108 -13.72 9.42 4.38
N GLU A 109 -13.31 10.52 3.74
CA GLU A 109 -12.11 11.24 4.11
C GLU A 109 -12.26 11.83 5.53
N GLU A 110 -11.33 11.47 6.42
CA GLU A 110 -11.34 11.92 7.82
C GLU A 110 -10.54 13.22 8.02
N GLU A 111 -9.38 13.32 7.35
CA GLU A 111 -8.39 14.39 7.58
C GLU A 111 -7.64 14.73 6.27
N GLU A 112 -7.42 16.03 6.01
CA GLU A 112 -6.57 16.53 4.91
C GLU A 112 -5.46 17.44 5.48
N TYR A 113 -4.21 17.20 5.08
CA TYR A 113 -3.07 18.02 5.48
C TYR A 113 -2.21 18.40 4.28
N VAL A 114 -1.84 19.69 4.19
CA VAL A 114 -0.94 20.19 3.15
C VAL A 114 0.48 20.24 3.69
N PHE A 115 1.35 19.33 3.23
CA PHE A 115 2.78 19.37 3.56
C PHE A 115 3.47 20.49 2.76
N SER A 116 3.93 21.54 3.42
CA SER A 116 4.89 22.48 2.82
C SER A 116 6.30 21.89 2.95
N LYS A 117 6.94 21.50 1.84
CA LYS A 117 8.39 21.22 1.88
C LYS A 117 9.11 22.49 2.34
N ASN A 118 9.75 22.44 3.51
CA ASN A 118 10.88 23.34 3.78
C ASN A 118 12.04 22.86 2.91
N ALA A 119 12.64 23.76 2.12
CA ALA A 119 13.61 23.49 1.07
C ALA A 119 14.98 22.93 1.53
N ASN A 120 15.09 22.32 2.72
CA ASN A 120 16.36 21.98 3.37
C ASN A 120 16.53 20.50 3.75
N ASN A 121 15.98 19.55 2.99
CA ASN A 121 16.50 18.17 2.99
C ASN A 121 15.94 17.37 1.81
N CYS A 122 16.73 17.27 0.75
CA CYS A 122 16.70 16.20 -0.23
C CYS A 122 18.07 15.51 -0.18
#